data_AF-A0A3N5JXT9-F1
#
_entry.id   AF-A0A3N5JXT9-F1
#
_cell.length_a   1.000
_cell.length_b   1.000
_cell.length_c   1.000
_cell.angle_alpha   90.00
_cell.angle_beta   90.00
_cell.angle_gamma   90.00
#
_symmetry.space_group_name_H-M   'P 1'
#
loop_
_entity.id
_entity.type
_entity.pdbx_description
1 polymer ?
#
loop_
_entity_poly.entity_id
_entity_poly.type
_entity_poly.pdbx_seq_one_letter_code
_entity_poly.pdbx_strand_id
1 'polypeptide(L)'
;MRTRSPVSFRQCRIWFQYLHSPFIAAVCWISWTVIPAAGAPAGISVNHSLTEKLEQNGFKNIAALSTQKATLLTFENVRYRNTIRGLESALLNCISAVPPSTNGITIVVQKYNVPVAGFYSRKMATVKVPSTGRTLIVPKLTVSDNPFPFWKFLRRYESINSSAFKLDVILLPEVRAVLGNYDDPIALQLNIVPELRTLISPGLIFSSSLILPLYNELDDYGDHVRLGPTNLNVLRAFPYNWWLFLSLGSFREERYGVQGMVRKLVAQGKIALDIRSAYSGYSVMDRGVFLYEPLNILTWSLETTLFVDRLQLFLTAGVHQYLYQDRGIRVDVLRFLGQLGLDIWAGNSNDEWNGGLRLYLPLPPSRHSPQRRVRLRIADYFTLGYQGRRETFNGAKLSNSMIMDDIFIRSHPRYLSSTLKPFFAR
;
A
#
# COMPACT_ATOMS: atom_id res chain seq x y z
N MET A 1 41.42 34.48 8.47
CA MET A 1 40.64 35.51 7.75
C MET A 1 40.34 35.05 6.33
N ARG A 2 39.13 34.55 6.08
CA ARG A 2 38.44 34.52 4.79
C ARG A 2 36.96 34.29 5.11
N THR A 3 36.23 35.38 5.08
CA THR A 3 34.81 35.50 5.43
C THR A 3 33.95 34.74 4.41
N ARG A 4 33.27 33.67 4.83
CA ARG A 4 32.16 33.09 4.07
C ARG A 4 30.89 33.90 4.39
N SER A 5 30.20 34.30 3.34
CA SER A 5 28.93 35.04 3.37
C SER A 5 27.81 34.23 4.05
N PRO A 6 26.83 34.89 4.71
CA PRO A 6 25.74 34.20 5.37
C PRO A 6 24.70 33.74 4.34
N VAL A 7 24.39 32.44 4.35
CA VAL A 7 23.28 31.85 3.59
C VAL A 7 21.97 32.32 4.22
N SER A 8 21.12 32.99 3.44
CA SER A 8 19.86 33.56 3.93
C SER A 8 18.80 32.46 4.09
N PHE A 9 18.56 32.01 5.32
CA PHE A 9 17.37 31.23 5.67
C PHE A 9 16.16 32.16 5.75
N ARG A 10 15.09 31.86 4.99
CA ARG A 10 13.82 32.59 5.12
C ARG A 10 13.04 32.01 6.31
N GLN A 11 12.94 32.78 7.38
CA GLN A 11 11.98 32.52 8.47
C GLN A 11 10.59 32.96 8.00
N CYS A 12 9.59 32.08 8.08
CA CYS A 12 8.22 32.47 7.77
C CYS A 12 7.40 32.62 9.06
N ARG A 13 7.03 33.87 9.37
CA ARG A 13 5.79 34.18 10.09
C ARG A 13 4.65 33.97 9.09
N ILE A 14 3.68 33.14 9.47
CA ILE A 14 2.54 32.74 8.65
C ILE A 14 1.81 33.98 8.11
N TRP A 15 1.89 34.21 6.79
CA TRP A 15 1.01 35.10 6.04
C TRP A 15 0.49 34.33 4.82
N PHE A 16 -0.80 34.02 4.85
CA PHE A 16 -1.57 33.50 3.73
C PHE A 16 -1.68 34.60 2.67
N GLN A 17 -0.91 34.55 1.59
CA GLN A 17 -1.24 35.18 0.31
C GLN A 17 -0.25 34.74 -0.78
N TYR A 18 -0.79 34.56 -1.99
CA TYR A 18 -0.13 34.19 -3.27
C TYR A 18 0.02 32.70 -3.60
N LEU A 19 -1.04 32.15 -4.18
CA LEU A 19 -0.98 31.08 -5.18
C LEU A 19 -1.95 31.42 -6.33
N HIS A 20 -1.44 32.15 -7.32
CA HIS A 20 -2.06 32.27 -8.64
C HIS A 20 -1.11 31.65 -9.65
N SER A 21 -1.32 30.36 -9.93
CA SER A 21 -0.73 29.67 -11.08
C SER A 21 -1.81 28.79 -11.72
N PRO A 22 -2.06 28.91 -13.04
CA PRO A 22 -3.14 28.21 -13.73
C PRO A 22 -2.93 26.68 -13.83
N PHE A 23 -1.79 26.15 -13.37
CA PHE A 23 -1.50 24.71 -13.37
C PHE A 23 -2.22 23.92 -12.25
N ILE A 24 -2.71 24.59 -11.20
CA ILE A 24 -3.39 23.94 -10.06
C ILE A 24 -4.91 23.80 -10.30
N ALA A 25 -5.47 24.52 -11.28
CA ALA A 25 -6.89 24.45 -11.63
C ALA A 25 -7.30 23.14 -12.32
N ALA A 26 -6.35 22.35 -12.85
CA ALA A 26 -6.63 21.10 -13.57
C ALA A 26 -6.85 19.87 -12.66
N VAL A 27 -6.58 19.97 -11.35
CA VAL A 27 -6.73 18.84 -10.40
C VAL A 27 -8.06 18.89 -9.61
N CYS A 28 -8.81 19.99 -9.69
CA CYS A 28 -10.00 20.22 -8.85
C CYS A 28 -11.37 19.96 -9.49
N TRP A 29 -11.45 19.45 -10.72
CA TRP A 29 -12.74 19.00 -11.28
C TRP A 29 -12.96 17.50 -11.01
N ILE A 30 -13.12 17.16 -9.73
CA ILE A 30 -13.63 15.84 -9.32
C ILE A 30 -15.15 15.93 -9.43
N SER A 31 -15.71 15.47 -10.54
CA SER A 31 -17.15 15.33 -10.69
C SER A 31 -17.65 14.28 -9.68
N TRP A 32 -18.22 14.77 -8.59
CA TRP A 32 -19.15 14.03 -7.74
C TRP A 32 -20.45 13.85 -8.52
N THR A 33 -20.44 12.97 -9.50
CA THR A 33 -21.69 12.43 -10.00
C THR A 33 -22.24 11.52 -8.91
N VAL A 34 -23.20 12.03 -8.15
CA VAL A 34 -24.14 11.19 -7.40
C VAL A 34 -24.82 10.34 -8.45
N ILE A 35 -24.32 9.11 -8.64
CA ILE A 35 -24.98 8.15 -9.50
C ILE A 35 -26.26 7.80 -8.76
N PRO A 36 -27.46 8.10 -9.31
CA PRO A 36 -28.69 7.67 -8.69
C PRO A 36 -28.65 6.15 -8.53
N ALA A 37 -29.10 5.65 -7.38
CA ALA A 37 -29.22 4.22 -7.12
C ALA A 37 -30.14 3.62 -8.20
N ALA A 38 -29.54 3.04 -9.23
CA ALA A 38 -30.29 2.34 -10.26
C ALA A 38 -30.89 1.09 -9.60
N GLY A 39 -32.21 0.94 -9.68
CA GLY A 39 -32.88 -0.30 -9.30
C GLY A 39 -32.17 -1.47 -9.96
N ALA A 40 -31.97 -2.55 -9.21
CA ALA A 40 -31.30 -3.73 -9.73
C ALA A 40 -32.04 -4.22 -10.99
N PRO A 41 -31.34 -4.54 -12.10
CA PRO A 41 -31.94 -5.19 -13.26
C PRO A 41 -32.77 -6.41 -12.81
N ALA A 42 -33.88 -6.68 -13.50
CA ALA A 42 -34.75 -7.82 -13.19
C ALA A 42 -33.93 -9.11 -13.01
N GLY A 43 -34.09 -9.77 -11.86
CA GLY A 43 -33.37 -11.00 -11.51
C GLY A 43 -32.06 -10.83 -10.72
N ILE A 44 -31.64 -9.59 -10.43
CA ILE A 44 -30.52 -9.29 -9.52
C ILE A 44 -31.08 -8.85 -8.16
N SER A 45 -30.60 -9.47 -7.08
CA SER A 45 -30.98 -9.16 -5.70
C SER A 45 -29.75 -8.82 -4.86
N VAL A 46 -29.91 -7.93 -3.88
CA VAL A 46 -28.88 -7.66 -2.87
C VAL A 46 -28.80 -8.85 -1.91
N ASN A 47 -27.61 -9.41 -1.72
CA ASN A 47 -27.42 -10.54 -0.83
C ASN A 47 -27.13 -10.08 0.60
N HIS A 48 -28.19 -9.68 1.32
CA HIS A 48 -28.11 -9.17 2.70
C HIS A 48 -27.44 -10.16 3.66
N SER A 49 -27.75 -11.46 3.55
CA SER A 49 -27.19 -12.50 4.43
C SER A 49 -25.66 -12.57 4.35
N LEU A 50 -25.10 -12.44 3.15
CA LEU A 50 -23.66 -12.45 2.92
C LEU A 50 -23.03 -11.14 3.39
N THR A 51 -23.66 -9.99 3.11
CA THR A 51 -23.09 -8.70 3.52
C THR A 51 -23.06 -8.55 5.04
N GLU A 52 -24.13 -8.94 5.74
CA GLU A 52 -24.20 -8.91 7.21
C GLU A 52 -23.17 -9.84 7.84
N LYS A 53 -23.01 -11.06 7.29
CA LYS A 53 -22.01 -12.02 7.81
C LYS A 53 -20.58 -11.49 7.66
N LEU A 54 -20.27 -10.82 6.55
CA LEU A 54 -18.96 -10.18 6.35
C LEU A 54 -18.78 -8.95 7.25
N GLU A 55 -19.82 -8.15 7.46
CA GLU A 55 -19.79 -7.02 8.37
C GLU A 55 -19.52 -7.46 9.82
N GLN A 56 -20.22 -8.49 10.30
CA GLN A 56 -19.99 -9.09 11.62
C GLN A 56 -18.56 -9.61 11.79
N ASN A 57 -17.94 -10.07 10.70
CA ASN A 57 -16.54 -10.48 10.69
C ASN A 57 -15.53 -9.32 10.60
N GLY A 58 -16.01 -8.07 10.46
CA GLY A 58 -15.22 -6.84 10.48
C GLY A 58 -14.69 -6.41 9.11
N PHE A 59 -15.22 -6.94 8.01
CA PHE A 59 -14.92 -6.46 6.66
C PHE A 59 -15.62 -5.12 6.38
N LYS A 60 -15.13 -4.38 5.40
CA LYS A 60 -15.62 -3.02 5.08
C LYS A 60 -15.91 -2.82 3.59
N ASN A 61 -16.64 -1.75 3.28
CA ASN A 61 -17.04 -1.37 1.93
C ASN A 61 -17.63 -2.58 1.17
N ILE A 62 -18.52 -3.31 1.85
CA ILE A 62 -19.02 -4.59 1.37
C ILE A 62 -20.22 -4.33 0.46
N ALA A 63 -20.23 -4.95 -0.71
CA ALA A 63 -21.43 -5.04 -1.53
C ALA A 63 -21.51 -6.43 -2.17
N ALA A 64 -22.69 -7.04 -2.13
CA ALA A 64 -22.93 -8.35 -2.72
C ALA A 64 -24.26 -8.37 -3.48
N LEU A 65 -24.19 -8.79 -4.73
CA LEU A 65 -25.34 -8.99 -5.59
C LEU A 65 -25.40 -10.45 -6.01
N SER A 66 -26.57 -11.06 -5.90
CA SER A 66 -26.81 -12.44 -6.30
C SER A 66 -27.96 -12.52 -7.30
N THR A 67 -27.77 -13.39 -8.27
CA THR A 67 -28.79 -13.94 -9.17
C THR A 67 -28.96 -15.42 -8.82
N GLN A 68 -29.90 -16.11 -9.46
CA GLN A 68 -30.06 -17.57 -9.29
C GLN A 68 -28.79 -18.37 -9.64
N LYS A 69 -27.93 -17.86 -10.53
CA LYS A 69 -26.78 -18.61 -11.08
C LYS A 69 -25.42 -18.02 -10.72
N ALA A 70 -25.36 -16.75 -10.33
CA ALA A 70 -24.11 -16.03 -10.12
C ALA A 70 -24.18 -15.06 -8.93
N THR A 71 -23.09 -14.98 -8.17
CA THR A 71 -22.90 -13.99 -7.11
C THR A 71 -21.68 -13.12 -7.40
N LEU A 72 -21.85 -11.80 -7.29
CA LEU A 72 -20.79 -10.81 -7.39
C LEU A 72 -20.59 -10.15 -6.03
N LEU A 73 -19.39 -10.26 -5.48
CA LEU A 73 -19.03 -9.78 -4.16
C LEU A 73 -17.86 -8.80 -4.26
N THR A 74 -17.91 -7.73 -3.48
CA THR A 74 -16.74 -6.92 -3.18
C THR A 74 -16.62 -6.64 -1.69
N PHE A 75 -15.38 -6.54 -1.21
CA PHE A 75 -15.09 -6.25 0.18
C PHE A 75 -13.67 -5.68 0.33
N GLU A 76 -13.45 -4.99 1.44
CA GLU A 76 -12.15 -4.54 1.91
C GLU A 76 -11.76 -5.27 3.19
N ASN A 77 -10.53 -5.81 3.20
CA ASN A 77 -9.93 -6.40 4.40
C ASN A 77 -9.21 -5.33 5.22
N VAL A 78 -9.81 -4.96 6.37
CA VAL A 78 -9.17 -4.14 7.42
C VAL A 78 -8.94 -4.91 8.72
N ARG A 79 -9.41 -6.16 8.79
CA ARG A 79 -9.44 -6.99 10.01
C ARG A 79 -8.19 -7.85 10.14
N TYR A 80 -7.72 -8.42 9.03
CA TYR A 80 -6.58 -9.32 9.03
C TYR A 80 -5.36 -8.62 8.48
N ARG A 81 -4.23 -8.72 9.21
CA ARG A 81 -2.92 -8.19 8.79
C ARG A 81 -2.51 -8.68 7.40
N ASN A 82 -2.76 -9.95 7.10
CA ASN A 82 -2.43 -10.55 5.81
C ASN A 82 -3.68 -10.65 4.92
N THR A 83 -3.59 -10.10 3.70
CA THR A 83 -4.62 -10.18 2.66
C THR A 83 -5.03 -11.61 2.33
N ILE A 84 -4.11 -12.58 2.35
CA ILE A 84 -4.39 -14.00 2.11
C ILE A 84 -5.41 -14.54 3.13
N ARG A 85 -5.18 -14.27 4.42
CA ARG A 85 -6.09 -14.70 5.50
C ARG A 85 -7.44 -13.98 5.43
N GLY A 86 -7.43 -12.70 5.07
CA GLY A 86 -8.66 -11.95 4.82
C GLY A 86 -9.49 -12.53 3.68
N LEU A 87 -8.86 -12.85 2.55
CA LEU A 87 -9.51 -13.47 1.41
C LEU A 87 -10.01 -14.88 1.74
N GLU A 88 -9.19 -15.71 2.41
CA GLU A 88 -9.60 -17.04 2.90
C GLU A 88 -10.86 -16.97 3.76
N SER A 89 -10.87 -16.06 4.76
CA SER A 89 -12.03 -15.85 5.63
C SER A 89 -13.25 -15.37 4.86
N ALA A 90 -13.10 -14.44 3.91
CA ALA A 90 -14.20 -13.97 3.08
C ALA A 90 -14.77 -15.07 2.18
N LEU A 91 -13.91 -15.92 1.60
CA LEU A 91 -14.31 -17.06 0.77
C LEU A 91 -15.12 -18.09 1.56
N LEU A 92 -14.67 -18.45 2.76
CA LEU A 92 -15.40 -19.38 3.62
C LEU A 92 -16.79 -18.86 4.00
N ASN A 93 -16.91 -17.56 4.31
CA ASN A 93 -18.20 -16.93 4.57
C ASN A 93 -19.09 -16.88 3.31
N CYS A 94 -18.49 -16.58 2.16
CA CYS A 94 -19.18 -16.56 0.86
C CYS A 94 -19.80 -17.93 0.55
N ILE A 95 -19.02 -19.01 0.63
CA ILE A 95 -19.49 -20.38 0.36
C ILE A 95 -20.70 -20.74 1.22
N SER A 96 -20.71 -20.31 2.49
CA SER A 96 -21.79 -20.63 3.42
C SER A 96 -23.08 -19.82 3.25
N ALA A 97 -23.06 -18.72 2.48
CA ALA A 97 -24.18 -17.77 2.37
C ALA A 97 -24.67 -17.56 0.93
N VAL A 98 -24.05 -18.22 -0.04
CA VAL A 98 -24.41 -18.15 -1.46
C VAL A 98 -25.52 -19.19 -1.77
N PRO A 99 -26.49 -18.88 -2.64
CA PRO A 99 -27.55 -19.82 -3.00
C PRO A 99 -27.00 -21.16 -3.52
N PRO A 100 -27.59 -22.32 -3.16
CA PRO A 100 -27.09 -23.64 -3.58
C PRO A 100 -27.01 -23.84 -5.10
N SER A 101 -27.85 -23.14 -5.87
CA SER A 101 -27.87 -23.15 -7.34
C SER A 101 -26.80 -22.27 -8.00
N THR A 102 -25.95 -21.60 -7.21
CA THR A 102 -24.94 -20.69 -7.73
C THR A 102 -23.80 -21.46 -8.35
N ASN A 103 -23.62 -21.27 -9.66
CA ASN A 103 -22.56 -21.92 -10.43
C ASN A 103 -21.43 -20.95 -10.81
N GLY A 104 -21.59 -19.65 -10.52
CA GLY A 104 -20.59 -18.61 -10.76
C GLY A 104 -20.38 -17.67 -9.57
N ILE A 105 -19.13 -17.36 -9.26
CA ILE A 105 -18.79 -16.42 -8.19
C ILE A 105 -17.72 -15.47 -8.72
N THR A 106 -17.96 -14.16 -8.62
CA THR A 106 -16.97 -13.11 -8.93
C THR A 106 -16.69 -12.32 -7.65
N ILE A 107 -15.42 -12.13 -7.33
CA ILE A 107 -14.97 -11.47 -6.12
C ILE A 107 -14.00 -10.37 -6.50
N VAL A 108 -14.23 -9.17 -5.98
CA VAL A 108 -13.30 -8.04 -6.10
C VAL A 108 -12.81 -7.64 -4.72
N VAL A 109 -11.51 -7.84 -4.49
CA VAL A 109 -10.82 -7.39 -3.27
C VAL A 109 -10.45 -5.93 -3.42
N GLN A 110 -10.79 -5.15 -2.41
CA GLN A 110 -10.51 -3.72 -2.34
C GLN A 110 -9.46 -3.40 -1.29
N LYS A 111 -8.79 -2.26 -1.48
CA LYS A 111 -7.99 -1.57 -0.47
C LYS A 111 -8.26 -0.07 -0.58
N TYR A 112 -8.58 0.58 0.54
CA TYR A 112 -8.97 1.99 0.57
C TYR A 112 -10.13 2.30 -0.39
N ASN A 113 -11.09 1.38 -0.49
CA ASN A 113 -12.22 1.45 -1.42
C ASN A 113 -11.79 1.62 -2.90
N VAL A 114 -10.69 0.99 -3.29
CA VAL A 114 -10.18 0.90 -4.68
C VAL A 114 -9.91 -0.58 -4.99
N PRO A 115 -10.27 -1.10 -6.19
CA PRO A 115 -10.07 -2.51 -6.52
C PRO A 115 -8.58 -2.80 -6.74
N VAL A 116 -8.09 -3.84 -6.08
CA VAL A 116 -6.68 -4.27 -6.15
C VAL A 116 -6.51 -5.69 -6.69
N ALA A 117 -7.52 -6.55 -6.53
CA ALA A 117 -7.52 -7.89 -7.11
C ALA A 117 -8.93 -8.35 -7.48
N GLY A 118 -9.03 -9.17 -8.53
CA GLY A 118 -10.27 -9.77 -8.99
C GLY A 118 -10.12 -11.26 -9.20
N PHE A 119 -11.17 -12.00 -8.85
CA PHE A 119 -11.25 -13.43 -9.01
C PHE A 119 -12.62 -13.81 -9.53
N TYR A 120 -12.70 -14.82 -10.37
CA TYR A 120 -13.98 -15.36 -10.82
C TYR A 120 -13.94 -16.88 -10.88
N SER A 121 -15.09 -17.51 -10.71
CA SER A 121 -15.27 -18.95 -10.88
C SER A 121 -16.51 -19.22 -11.70
N ARG A 122 -16.45 -20.28 -12.51
CA ARG A 122 -17.60 -20.89 -13.20
C ARG A 122 -17.75 -22.39 -12.87
N LYS A 123 -16.94 -22.88 -11.94
CA LYS A 123 -16.82 -24.29 -11.58
C LYS A 123 -16.69 -24.43 -10.08
N MET A 124 -17.51 -25.28 -9.50
CA MET A 124 -17.40 -25.66 -8.10
C MET A 124 -16.61 -26.97 -8.01
N ALA A 125 -15.80 -27.12 -6.97
CA ALA A 125 -15.02 -28.32 -6.70
C ALA A 125 -15.26 -28.80 -5.28
N THR A 126 -15.24 -30.11 -5.12
CA THR A 126 -15.44 -30.79 -3.85
C THR A 126 -14.08 -31.00 -3.18
N VAL A 127 -13.86 -30.39 -2.02
CA VAL A 127 -12.61 -30.47 -1.25
C VAL A 127 -12.89 -31.13 0.09
N LYS A 128 -12.19 -32.24 0.40
CA LYS A 128 -12.17 -32.82 1.74
C LYS A 128 -11.24 -32.00 2.65
N VAL A 129 -11.75 -31.56 3.79
CA VAL A 129 -10.98 -30.87 4.83
C VAL A 129 -10.23 -31.93 5.64
N PRO A 130 -8.89 -32.00 5.57
CA PRO A 130 -8.13 -33.10 6.18
C PRO A 130 -8.30 -33.18 7.70
N SER A 131 -8.47 -32.04 8.38
CA SER A 131 -8.58 -31.97 9.84
C SER A 131 -9.94 -32.38 10.40
N THR A 132 -11.01 -32.40 9.59
CA THR A 132 -12.37 -32.70 10.07
C THR A 132 -13.08 -33.80 9.28
N GLY A 133 -12.48 -34.28 8.19
CA GLY A 133 -13.09 -35.24 7.26
C GLY A 133 -14.28 -34.69 6.46
N ARG A 134 -14.72 -33.45 6.75
CA ARG A 134 -15.86 -32.81 6.09
C ARG A 134 -15.55 -32.45 4.65
N THR A 135 -16.53 -32.64 3.79
CA THR A 135 -16.47 -32.27 2.39
C THR A 135 -17.08 -30.88 2.18
N LEU A 136 -16.31 -29.95 1.64
CA LEU A 136 -16.76 -28.60 1.30
C LEU A 136 -16.80 -28.42 -0.22
N ILE A 137 -17.87 -27.79 -0.72
CA ILE A 137 -17.96 -27.38 -2.11
C ILE A 137 -17.39 -25.96 -2.20
N VAL A 138 -16.26 -25.80 -2.88
CA VAL A 138 -15.54 -24.52 -3.01
C VAL A 138 -15.50 -24.07 -4.47
N PRO A 139 -15.60 -22.77 -4.76
CA PRO A 139 -15.37 -22.27 -6.11
C PRO A 139 -13.92 -22.51 -6.51
N LYS A 140 -13.70 -22.92 -7.77
CA LYS A 140 -12.38 -22.88 -8.40
C LYS A 140 -12.19 -21.54 -9.07
N LEU A 141 -11.53 -20.65 -8.35
CA LEU A 141 -11.27 -19.28 -8.78
C LEU A 141 -10.13 -19.24 -9.80
N THR A 142 -10.29 -18.33 -10.75
CA THR A 142 -9.29 -17.90 -11.71
C THR A 142 -9.06 -16.40 -11.49
N VAL A 143 -7.81 -15.96 -11.68
CA VAL A 143 -7.46 -14.54 -11.63
C VAL A 143 -8.21 -13.79 -12.74
N SER A 144 -8.83 -12.67 -12.40
CA SER A 144 -9.42 -11.76 -13.37
C SER A 144 -8.39 -10.76 -13.85
N ASP A 145 -8.24 -10.65 -15.17
CA ASP A 145 -7.38 -9.65 -15.81
C ASP A 145 -8.01 -8.26 -15.85
N ASN A 146 -9.24 -8.05 -15.34
CA ASN A 146 -9.85 -6.72 -15.30
C ASN A 146 -10.98 -6.66 -14.25
N PRO A 147 -10.68 -6.51 -12.95
CA PRO A 147 -11.70 -6.37 -11.91
C PRO A 147 -12.50 -5.06 -11.96
N PHE A 148 -11.96 -4.03 -12.64
CA PHE A 148 -12.49 -2.67 -12.57
C PHE A 148 -13.97 -2.54 -12.99
N PRO A 149 -14.44 -3.14 -14.11
CA PRO A 149 -15.85 -3.04 -14.51
C PRO A 149 -16.82 -3.62 -13.47
N PHE A 150 -16.46 -4.74 -12.85
CA PHE A 150 -17.28 -5.38 -11.81
C PHE A 150 -17.38 -4.51 -10.55
N TRP A 151 -16.26 -3.93 -10.13
CA TRP A 151 -16.25 -2.97 -9.02
C TRP A 151 -17.06 -1.71 -9.33
N LYS A 152 -16.88 -1.13 -10.53
CA LYS A 152 -17.63 0.05 -10.97
C LYS A 152 -19.13 -0.22 -11.03
N PHE A 153 -19.53 -1.42 -11.44
CA PHE A 153 -20.93 -1.86 -11.44
C PHE A 153 -21.50 -1.96 -10.03
N LEU A 154 -20.80 -2.61 -9.09
CA LEU A 154 -21.24 -2.75 -7.70
C LEU A 154 -21.37 -1.40 -6.97
N ARG A 155 -20.56 -0.42 -7.32
CA ARG A 155 -20.63 0.93 -6.73
C ARG A 155 -21.92 1.71 -7.04
N ARG A 156 -22.76 1.21 -7.94
CA ARG A 156 -24.10 1.77 -8.19
C ARG A 156 -25.08 1.40 -7.06
N TYR A 157 -24.72 0.45 -6.22
CA TYR A 157 -25.49 -0.02 -5.08
C TYR A 157 -24.81 0.43 -3.78
N GLU A 158 -25.61 0.55 -2.72
CA GLU A 158 -25.10 0.96 -1.41
C GLU A 158 -24.14 -0.09 -0.84
N SER A 159 -22.98 0.38 -0.37
CA SER A 159 -21.99 -0.48 0.32
C SER A 159 -22.18 -0.39 1.82
N ILE A 160 -22.12 -1.53 2.50
CA ILE A 160 -22.26 -1.62 3.97
C ILE A 160 -20.89 -1.47 4.65
N ASN A 161 -20.91 -0.97 5.88
CA ASN A 161 -19.74 -0.76 6.75
C ASN A 161 -18.63 0.06 6.07
N SER A 162 -18.93 1.31 5.74
CA SER A 162 -17.97 2.22 5.11
C SER A 162 -16.68 2.38 5.93
N SER A 163 -15.58 2.54 5.22
CA SER A 163 -14.25 2.86 5.78
C SER A 163 -13.98 4.36 5.87
N ALA A 164 -14.81 5.21 5.24
CA ALA A 164 -14.62 6.65 5.21
C ALA A 164 -14.70 7.27 6.62
N PHE A 165 -13.86 8.27 6.87
CA PHE A 165 -13.74 9.04 8.11
C PHE A 165 -13.49 8.22 9.38
N LYS A 166 -12.99 6.99 9.23
CA LYS A 166 -12.57 6.15 10.37
C LYS A 166 -11.07 6.26 10.55
N LEU A 167 -10.66 6.60 11.76
CA LEU A 167 -9.28 6.88 12.14
C LEU A 167 -8.59 5.62 12.67
N ASP A 168 -7.46 5.25 12.09
CA ASP A 168 -6.50 4.33 12.68
C ASP A 168 -5.37 5.14 13.32
N VAL A 169 -5.02 4.79 14.56
CA VAL A 169 -3.77 5.19 15.23
C VAL A 169 -2.87 3.97 15.20
N ILE A 170 -1.79 4.03 14.43
CA ILE A 170 -0.90 2.90 14.15
C ILE A 170 0.41 3.13 14.88
N LEU A 171 0.80 2.22 15.76
CA LEU A 171 2.10 2.25 16.42
C LEU A 171 3.10 1.42 15.62
N LEU A 172 4.14 2.06 15.09
CA LEU A 172 5.23 1.41 14.35
C LEU A 172 6.55 1.54 15.12
N PRO A 173 7.18 0.45 15.57
CA PRO A 173 8.57 0.51 16.01
C PRO A 173 9.48 0.81 14.80
N GLU A 174 10.46 1.68 14.97
CA GLU A 174 11.49 1.97 13.99
C GLU A 174 12.87 1.73 14.62
N VAL A 175 13.73 1.02 13.90
CA VAL A 175 15.10 0.72 14.31
C VAL A 175 16.04 1.16 13.20
N ARG A 176 17.05 1.93 13.55
CA ARG A 176 18.19 2.21 12.67
C ARG A 176 19.44 1.73 13.38
N ALA A 177 20.29 1.03 12.66
CA ALA A 177 21.55 0.54 13.20
C ALA A 177 22.66 0.81 12.18
N VAL A 178 23.80 1.26 12.67
CA VAL A 178 25.04 1.33 11.92
C VAL A 178 25.96 0.27 12.49
N LEU A 179 26.49 -0.58 11.61
CA LEU A 179 27.41 -1.65 11.97
C LEU A 179 28.78 -1.36 11.36
N GLY A 180 29.85 -1.72 12.07
CA GLY A 180 31.19 -1.79 11.49
C GLY A 180 32.06 -0.54 11.64
N ASN A 181 31.77 0.36 12.58
CA ASN A 181 32.78 1.32 13.03
C ASN A 181 33.79 0.61 13.95
N TYR A 182 35.06 1.04 13.92
CA TYR A 182 36.13 0.39 14.69
C TYR A 182 35.96 0.56 16.20
N ASP A 183 35.66 1.79 16.65
CA ASP A 183 35.51 2.12 18.08
C ASP A 183 34.11 1.84 18.63
N ASP A 184 33.09 1.86 17.76
CA ASP A 184 31.70 1.59 18.11
C ASP A 184 31.09 0.61 17.11
N PRO A 185 31.29 -0.72 17.31
CA PRO A 185 30.91 -1.70 16.30
C PRO A 185 29.41 -1.73 16.00
N ILE A 186 28.57 -1.22 16.91
CA ILE A 186 27.11 -1.21 16.78
C ILE A 186 26.57 0.09 17.39
N ALA A 187 26.23 1.05 16.54
CA ALA A 187 25.49 2.25 16.94
C ALA A 187 24.00 2.09 16.61
N LEU A 188 23.12 2.36 17.56
CA LEU A 188 21.69 2.08 17.47
C LEU A 188 20.82 3.33 17.68
N GLN A 189 19.71 3.40 16.94
CA GLN A 189 18.60 4.32 17.22
C GLN A 189 17.27 3.56 17.21
N LEU A 190 16.50 3.73 18.27
CA LEU A 190 15.18 3.14 18.48
C LEU A 190 14.14 4.25 18.59
N ASN A 191 13.12 4.19 17.75
CA ASN A 191 12.01 5.13 17.75
C ASN A 191 10.67 4.38 17.83
N ILE A 192 9.64 5.03 18.37
CA ILE A 192 8.25 4.67 18.13
C ILE A 192 7.62 5.73 17.25
N VAL A 193 6.96 5.29 16.18
CA VAL A 193 6.32 6.15 15.18
C VAL A 193 4.81 5.96 15.25
N PRO A 194 4.08 6.73 16.08
CA PRO A 194 2.63 6.81 15.98
C PRO A 194 2.21 7.48 14.66
N GLU A 195 1.38 6.80 13.87
CA GLU A 195 0.80 7.30 12.63
C GLU A 195 -0.73 7.39 12.76
N LEU A 196 -1.28 8.57 12.48
CA LEU A 196 -2.69 8.80 12.25
C LEU A 196 -3.00 8.52 10.79
N ARG A 197 -3.95 7.63 10.50
CA ARG A 197 -4.38 7.31 9.14
C ARG A 197 -5.90 7.30 9.02
N THR A 198 -6.44 8.00 8.03
CA THR A 198 -7.88 8.02 7.75
C THR A 198 -8.15 8.00 6.25
N LEU A 199 -9.23 7.33 5.86
CA LEU A 199 -9.75 7.40 4.50
C LEU A 199 -10.77 8.54 4.44
N ILE A 200 -10.49 9.59 3.68
CA ILE A 200 -11.41 10.74 3.54
C ILE A 200 -12.52 10.38 2.55
N SER A 201 -12.14 9.86 1.39
CA SER A 201 -13.05 9.41 0.34
C SER A 201 -12.43 8.21 -0.37
N PRO A 202 -13.14 7.47 -1.24
CA PRO A 202 -12.58 6.31 -1.92
C PRO A 202 -11.25 6.64 -2.58
N GLY A 203 -10.18 5.94 -2.19
CA GLY A 203 -8.81 6.16 -2.62
C GLY A 203 -8.12 7.45 -2.14
N LEU A 204 -8.78 8.35 -1.40
CA LEU A 204 -8.16 9.55 -0.82
C LEU A 204 -7.83 9.31 0.65
N ILE A 205 -6.55 9.20 0.95
CA ILE A 205 -6.04 8.78 2.26
C ILE A 205 -5.19 9.90 2.84
N PHE A 206 -5.49 10.30 4.07
CA PHE A 206 -4.63 11.17 4.84
C PHE A 206 -3.84 10.34 5.86
N SER A 207 -2.54 10.60 5.93
CA SER A 207 -1.63 9.98 6.89
C SER A 207 -0.70 11.03 7.48
N SER A 208 -0.52 11.04 8.79
CA SER A 208 0.45 11.90 9.49
C SER A 208 1.12 11.11 10.60
N SER A 209 2.43 11.25 10.74
CA SER A 209 3.19 10.51 11.74
C SER A 209 4.08 11.42 12.57
N LEU A 210 4.37 10.98 13.79
CA LEU A 210 5.32 11.61 14.69
C LEU A 210 6.39 10.58 15.02
N ILE A 211 7.65 10.99 15.11
CA ILE A 211 8.78 10.12 15.46
C ILE A 211 9.18 10.46 16.89
N LEU A 212 8.97 9.50 17.80
CA LEU A 212 9.32 9.61 19.21
C LEU A 212 10.61 8.80 19.45
N PRO A 213 11.73 9.46 19.77
CA PRO A 213 12.96 8.74 20.09
C PRO A 213 12.86 8.08 21.46
N LEU A 214 13.32 6.83 21.52
CA LEU A 214 13.45 6.07 22.77
C LEU A 214 14.91 5.91 23.18
N TYR A 215 15.78 5.72 22.19
CA TYR A 215 17.21 5.50 22.36
C TYR A 215 17.94 5.95 21.10
N ASN A 216 19.12 6.53 21.24
CA ASN A 216 19.85 7.06 20.09
C ASN A 216 21.36 7.21 20.39
N GLU A 217 22.17 6.62 19.53
CA GLU A 217 23.64 6.73 19.49
C GLU A 217 24.13 7.26 18.13
N LEU A 218 23.21 7.59 17.20
CA LEU A 218 23.57 7.87 15.80
C LEU A 218 23.89 9.35 15.55
N ASP A 219 22.94 10.24 15.83
CA ASP A 219 23.05 11.67 15.55
C ASP A 219 22.21 12.49 16.54
N ASP A 220 22.66 13.70 16.92
CA ASP A 220 21.96 14.56 17.89
C ASP A 220 20.53 14.92 17.44
N TYR A 221 20.30 15.05 16.12
CA TYR A 221 18.98 15.33 15.58
C TYR A 221 17.97 14.22 15.91
N GLY A 222 18.47 13.00 16.09
CA GLY A 222 17.78 11.82 16.53
C GLY A 222 17.22 11.86 17.94
N ASP A 223 17.73 12.73 18.82
CA ASP A 223 17.30 12.83 20.23
C ASP A 223 15.99 13.60 20.41
N HIS A 224 15.47 14.19 19.34
CA HIS A 224 14.32 15.06 19.39
C HIS A 224 13.07 14.41 18.80
N VAL A 225 11.92 14.83 19.34
CA VAL A 225 10.61 14.52 18.75
C VAL A 225 10.51 15.21 17.39
N ARG A 226 10.29 14.43 16.34
CA ARG A 226 10.29 14.91 14.95
C ARG A 226 8.96 14.64 14.29
N LEU A 227 8.55 15.54 13.40
CA LEU A 227 7.43 15.26 12.52
C LEU A 227 7.88 14.21 11.49
N GLY A 228 7.18 13.08 11.47
CA GLY A 228 7.36 12.07 10.44
C GLY A 228 6.59 12.43 9.16
N PRO A 229 6.60 11.54 8.15
CA PRO A 229 5.84 11.75 6.92
C PRO A 229 4.38 12.14 7.19
N THR A 230 3.93 13.23 6.56
CA THR A 230 2.56 13.72 6.58
C THR A 230 2.11 13.98 5.16
N ASN A 231 1.21 13.14 4.66
CA ASN A 231 0.87 13.02 3.25
C ASN A 231 -0.64 12.94 3.02
N LEU A 232 -1.07 13.60 1.96
CA LEU A 232 -2.35 13.33 1.30
C LEU A 232 -2.08 12.45 0.08
N ASN A 233 -2.64 11.25 0.08
CA ASN A 233 -2.44 10.25 -0.94
C ASN A 233 -3.73 10.02 -1.74
N VAL A 234 -3.61 9.91 -3.05
CA VAL A 234 -4.68 9.55 -3.98
C VAL A 234 -4.32 8.25 -4.66
N LEU A 235 -5.16 7.23 -4.51
CA LEU A 235 -5.10 5.96 -5.22
C LEU A 235 -6.31 5.85 -6.16
N ARG A 236 -6.05 5.51 -7.43
CA ARG A 236 -7.09 5.30 -8.43
C ARG A 236 -6.76 4.05 -9.24
N ALA A 237 -7.79 3.25 -9.51
CA ALA A 237 -7.73 2.17 -10.48
C ALA A 237 -8.50 2.59 -11.74
N PHE A 238 -8.09 2.07 -12.88
CA PHE A 238 -8.71 2.29 -14.18
C PHE A 238 -8.93 0.94 -14.90
N PRO A 239 -9.72 0.90 -15.98
CA PRO A 239 -9.85 -0.29 -16.82
C PRO A 239 -8.50 -0.81 -17.32
N TYR A 240 -8.44 -2.10 -17.65
CA TYR A 240 -7.25 -2.74 -18.22
C TYR A 240 -6.02 -2.73 -17.28
N ASN A 241 -6.26 -2.88 -15.98
CA ASN A 241 -5.24 -2.98 -14.92
C ASN A 241 -4.23 -1.82 -14.91
N TRP A 242 -4.75 -0.61 -14.98
CA TRP A 242 -3.98 0.60 -14.73
C TRP A 242 -4.27 1.13 -13.33
N TRP A 243 -3.23 1.59 -12.64
CA TRP A 243 -3.34 2.32 -11.39
C TRP A 243 -2.55 3.61 -11.44
N LEU A 244 -3.12 4.64 -10.83
CA LEU A 244 -2.47 5.91 -10.57
C LEU A 244 -2.37 6.12 -9.07
N PHE A 245 -1.23 6.61 -8.65
CA PHE A 245 -1.01 7.10 -7.31
C PHE A 245 -0.37 8.46 -7.33
N LEU A 246 -0.85 9.34 -6.46
CA LEU A 246 -0.30 10.66 -6.22
C LEU A 246 -0.16 10.85 -4.71
N SER A 247 0.92 11.49 -4.29
CA SER A 247 1.16 11.88 -2.90
C SER A 247 1.65 13.31 -2.87
N LEU A 248 1.10 14.11 -1.95
CA LEU A 248 1.50 15.48 -1.67
C LEU A 248 1.74 15.60 -0.16
N GLY A 249 2.86 16.20 0.22
CA GLY A 249 3.15 16.47 1.64
C GLY A 249 4.63 16.38 1.98
N SER A 250 4.91 15.82 3.15
CA SER A 250 6.25 15.59 3.70
C SER A 250 6.59 14.10 3.70
N PHE A 251 7.81 13.79 3.32
CA PHE A 251 8.35 12.46 3.12
C PHE A 251 9.53 12.22 4.07
N ARG A 252 10.02 10.98 4.09
CA ARG A 252 11.29 10.66 4.76
C ARG A 252 12.45 11.39 4.07
N GLU A 253 13.62 11.37 4.69
CA GLU A 253 14.82 12.10 4.25
C GLU A 253 14.63 13.64 4.26
N GLU A 254 13.77 14.15 5.16
CA GLU A 254 13.52 15.59 5.33
C GLU A 254 13.14 16.26 4.01
N ARG A 255 12.24 15.62 3.26
CA ARG A 255 11.76 16.12 1.97
C ARG A 255 10.30 16.52 2.05
N TYR A 256 9.92 17.52 1.26
CA TYR A 256 8.53 17.82 0.98
C TYR A 256 8.33 17.99 -0.53
N GLY A 257 7.10 17.84 -0.99
CA GLY A 257 6.75 18.05 -2.40
C GLY A 257 5.67 17.10 -2.89
N VAL A 258 5.81 16.66 -4.14
CA VAL A 258 4.85 15.79 -4.82
C VAL A 258 5.52 14.54 -5.38
N GLN A 259 4.82 13.42 -5.32
CA GLN A 259 5.21 12.16 -5.94
C GLN A 259 4.05 11.58 -6.72
N GLY A 260 4.32 11.08 -7.92
CA GLY A 260 3.35 10.37 -8.75
C GLY A 260 3.90 9.03 -9.22
N MET A 261 3.00 8.06 -9.38
CA MET A 261 3.31 6.76 -9.94
C MET A 261 2.15 6.25 -10.79
N VAL A 262 2.50 5.67 -11.94
CA VAL A 262 1.57 4.93 -12.79
C VAL A 262 2.05 3.48 -12.90
N ARG A 263 1.15 2.54 -12.65
CA ARG A 263 1.38 1.10 -12.77
C ARG A 263 0.47 0.49 -13.82
N LYS A 264 1.01 -0.40 -14.64
CA LYS A 264 0.24 -1.27 -15.54
C LYS A 264 0.60 -2.73 -15.30
N LEU A 265 -0.41 -3.59 -15.13
CA LEU A 265 -0.19 -5.05 -15.18
C LEU A 265 -0.45 -5.59 -16.59
N VAL A 266 0.50 -6.37 -17.10
CA VAL A 266 0.44 -7.04 -18.40
C VAL A 266 0.71 -8.54 -18.26
N ALA A 267 0.59 -9.30 -19.35
CA ALA A 267 0.83 -10.75 -19.38
C ALA A 267 0.03 -11.50 -18.30
N GLN A 268 -1.28 -11.23 -18.21
CA GLN A 268 -2.19 -11.82 -17.22
C GLN A 268 -1.72 -11.58 -15.77
N GLY A 269 -1.20 -10.37 -15.51
CA GLY A 269 -0.68 -9.98 -14.21
C GLY A 269 0.69 -10.56 -13.86
N LYS A 270 1.43 -11.20 -14.77
CA LYS A 270 2.80 -11.68 -14.47
C LYS A 270 3.82 -10.56 -14.43
N ILE A 271 3.58 -9.49 -15.19
CA ILE A 271 4.53 -8.38 -15.34
C ILE A 271 3.84 -7.09 -14.92
N ALA A 272 4.48 -6.33 -14.04
CA ALA A 272 4.11 -4.95 -13.71
C ALA A 272 5.12 -3.99 -14.33
N LEU A 273 4.61 -2.93 -14.98
CA LEU A 273 5.40 -1.83 -15.49
C LEU A 273 5.08 -0.58 -14.68
N ASP A 274 6.10 0.07 -14.15
CA ASP A 274 5.97 1.20 -13.25
C ASP A 274 6.78 2.40 -13.73
N ILE A 275 6.11 3.55 -13.78
CA ILE A 275 6.74 4.84 -13.98
C ILE A 275 6.51 5.66 -12.72
N ARG A 276 7.58 6.15 -12.10
CA ARG A 276 7.51 7.07 -10.95
C ARG A 276 8.20 8.37 -11.27
N SER A 277 7.67 9.46 -10.73
CA SER A 277 8.32 10.77 -10.74
C SER A 277 7.99 11.50 -9.46
N ALA A 278 8.94 12.25 -8.92
CA ALA A 278 8.70 13.11 -7.78
C ALA A 278 9.48 14.41 -7.90
N TYR A 279 8.86 15.50 -7.45
CA TYR A 279 9.47 16.82 -7.40
C TYR A 279 9.45 17.31 -5.96
N SER A 280 10.64 17.52 -5.39
CA SER A 280 10.84 17.71 -3.96
C SER A 280 11.86 18.80 -3.63
N GLY A 281 11.77 19.30 -2.40
CA GLY A 281 12.72 20.22 -1.78
C GLY A 281 13.03 19.77 -0.35
N TYR A 282 14.08 20.33 0.27
CA TYR A 282 14.43 20.04 1.66
C TYR A 282 13.44 20.71 2.62
N SER A 283 13.09 20.02 3.70
CA SER A 283 12.19 20.50 4.75
C SER A 283 12.45 19.77 6.06
N VAL A 284 12.77 20.55 7.10
CA VAL A 284 13.08 20.04 8.44
C VAL A 284 12.39 20.88 9.52
N MET A 285 12.03 20.24 10.63
CA MET A 285 11.55 20.93 11.82
C MET A 285 12.65 20.88 12.89
N ASP A 286 13.38 21.97 13.07
CA ASP A 286 14.38 22.12 14.12
C ASP A 286 13.81 22.99 15.25
N ARG A 287 13.70 22.43 16.46
CA ARG A 287 13.27 23.14 17.69
C ARG A 287 12.01 24.01 17.52
N GLY A 288 11.02 23.49 16.78
CA GLY A 288 9.74 24.18 16.52
C GLY A 288 9.77 25.21 15.39
N VAL A 289 10.91 25.42 14.73
CA VAL A 289 11.04 26.23 13.52
C VAL A 289 11.04 25.33 12.30
N PHE A 290 10.16 25.64 11.35
CA PHE A 290 10.09 24.91 10.09
C PHE A 290 11.00 25.58 9.06
N LEU A 291 12.06 24.88 8.65
CA LEU A 291 13.00 25.31 7.63
C LEU A 291 12.68 24.57 6.33
N TYR A 292 12.58 25.30 5.23
CA TYR A 292 12.30 24.71 3.92
C TYR A 292 13.08 25.42 2.82
N GLU A 293 13.45 24.65 1.81
CA GLU A 293 14.06 25.14 0.57
C GLU A 293 13.04 25.06 -0.58
N PRO A 294 13.13 25.91 -1.61
CA PRO A 294 12.30 25.76 -2.80
C PRO A 294 12.40 24.35 -3.42
N LEU A 295 11.30 23.87 -4.01
CA LEU A 295 11.33 22.62 -4.77
C LEU A 295 12.35 22.74 -5.91
N ASN A 296 13.29 21.81 -5.99
CA ASN A 296 14.42 21.88 -6.92
C ASN A 296 14.92 20.51 -7.40
N ILE A 297 14.51 19.41 -6.75
CA ILE A 297 14.98 18.06 -7.07
C ILE A 297 13.86 17.30 -7.77
N LEU A 298 14.08 16.96 -9.04
CA LEU A 298 13.27 16.01 -9.80
C LEU A 298 13.91 14.62 -9.76
N THR A 299 13.17 13.65 -9.28
CA THR A 299 13.52 12.22 -9.33
C THR A 299 12.56 11.48 -10.24
N TRP A 300 13.02 10.40 -10.85
CA TRP A 300 12.17 9.56 -11.69
C TRP A 300 12.71 8.13 -11.75
N SER A 301 11.84 7.19 -12.10
CA SER A 301 12.23 5.81 -12.33
C SER A 301 11.32 5.09 -13.30
N LEU A 302 11.90 4.13 -14.00
CA LEU A 302 11.18 3.14 -14.78
C LEU A 302 11.55 1.75 -14.23
N GLU A 303 10.56 1.05 -13.66
CA GLU A 303 10.73 -0.26 -13.05
C GLU A 303 9.87 -1.31 -13.77
N THR A 304 10.38 -2.53 -13.91
CA THR A 304 9.65 -3.70 -14.37
C THR A 304 9.71 -4.78 -13.30
N THR A 305 8.56 -5.28 -12.88
CA THR A 305 8.44 -6.35 -11.89
C THR A 305 7.89 -7.62 -12.54
N LEU A 306 8.62 -8.74 -12.45
CA LEU A 306 8.19 -10.07 -12.89
C LEU A 306 7.80 -10.92 -11.66
N PHE A 307 6.61 -11.50 -11.69
CA PHE A 307 6.17 -12.47 -10.69
C PHE A 307 6.38 -13.91 -11.18
N VAL A 308 7.15 -14.70 -10.42
CA VAL A 308 7.46 -16.09 -10.72
C VAL A 308 6.60 -17.01 -9.84
N ASP A 309 5.48 -17.48 -10.41
CA ASP A 309 4.44 -18.27 -9.71
C ASP A 309 5.01 -19.47 -8.92
N ARG A 310 5.98 -20.21 -9.49
CA ARG A 310 6.55 -21.43 -8.88
C ARG A 310 7.34 -21.15 -7.59
N LEU A 311 7.97 -19.98 -7.51
CA LEU A 311 8.87 -19.61 -6.41
C LEU A 311 8.24 -18.60 -5.43
N GLN A 312 7.06 -18.06 -5.76
CA GLN A 312 6.41 -16.95 -5.04
C GLN A 312 7.38 -15.78 -4.85
N LEU A 313 8.00 -15.40 -5.96
CA LEU A 313 9.11 -14.46 -6.02
C LEU A 313 8.75 -13.30 -6.95
N PHE A 314 9.09 -12.09 -6.52
CA PHE A 314 9.04 -10.86 -7.29
C PHE A 314 10.46 -10.47 -7.65
N LEU A 315 10.75 -10.39 -8.95
CA LEU A 315 11.99 -9.86 -9.49
C LEU A 315 11.69 -8.46 -10.04
N THR A 316 12.25 -7.42 -9.44
CA THR A 316 12.10 -6.04 -9.90
C THR A 316 13.42 -5.58 -10.47
N ALA A 317 13.42 -4.98 -11.65
CA ALA A 317 14.58 -4.33 -12.23
C ALA A 317 14.18 -2.95 -12.74
N GLY A 318 15.02 -1.94 -12.54
CA GLY A 318 14.69 -0.59 -12.95
C GLY A 318 15.89 0.33 -13.12
N VAL A 319 15.63 1.42 -13.82
CA VAL A 319 16.55 2.56 -13.96
C VAL A 319 16.00 3.72 -13.13
N HIS A 320 16.90 4.47 -12.51
CA HIS A 320 16.58 5.47 -11.50
C HIS A 320 17.40 6.74 -11.69
N GLN A 321 16.76 7.88 -11.46
CA GLN A 321 17.40 9.11 -11.04
C GLN A 321 17.01 9.38 -9.59
N TYR A 322 17.99 9.34 -8.69
CA TYR A 322 17.81 9.39 -7.25
C TYR A 322 17.83 10.84 -6.72
N LEU A 323 17.63 10.99 -5.40
CA LEU A 323 17.50 12.31 -4.74
C LEU A 323 18.73 13.21 -4.91
N TYR A 324 19.92 12.64 -5.06
CA TYR A 324 21.16 13.38 -5.24
C TYR A 324 21.55 13.51 -6.73
N GLN A 325 20.57 13.32 -7.62
CA GLN A 325 20.68 13.40 -9.08
C GLN A 325 21.64 12.37 -9.71
N ASP A 326 22.10 11.41 -8.91
CA ASP A 326 22.80 10.24 -9.35
C ASP A 326 21.86 9.32 -10.15
N ARG A 327 22.42 8.68 -11.17
CA ARG A 327 21.69 7.80 -12.06
C ARG A 327 22.22 6.39 -11.95
N GLY A 328 21.31 5.44 -11.92
CA GLY A 328 21.71 4.07 -11.67
C GLY A 328 20.66 3.04 -12.06
N ILE A 329 21.11 1.80 -12.00
CA ILE A 329 20.27 0.61 -12.13
C ILE A 329 20.08 -0.04 -10.77
N ARG A 330 18.94 -0.69 -10.58
CA ARG A 330 18.65 -1.46 -9.37
C ARG A 330 17.89 -2.72 -9.71
N VAL A 331 18.24 -3.80 -9.03
CA VAL A 331 17.53 -5.08 -9.06
C VAL A 331 17.17 -5.46 -7.63
N ASP A 332 15.92 -5.84 -7.42
CA ASP A 332 15.37 -6.31 -6.15
C ASP A 332 14.76 -7.71 -6.36
N VAL A 333 15.03 -8.62 -5.42
CA VAL A 333 14.50 -9.98 -5.38
C VAL A 333 13.75 -10.15 -4.07
N LEU A 334 12.42 -10.06 -4.12
CA LEU A 334 11.54 -10.23 -2.97
C LEU A 334 10.87 -11.60 -3.01
N ARG A 335 11.01 -12.36 -1.92
CA ARG A 335 10.32 -13.62 -1.71
C ARG A 335 9.55 -13.61 -0.40
N PHE A 336 8.34 -14.18 -0.41
CA PHE A 336 7.59 -14.43 0.81
C PHE A 336 7.77 -15.87 1.29
N LEU A 337 8.11 -16.02 2.56
CA LEU A 337 8.16 -17.28 3.30
C LEU A 337 6.99 -17.29 4.29
N GLY A 338 5.81 -17.64 3.79
CA GLY A 338 4.56 -17.48 4.54
C GLY A 338 4.20 -16.00 4.70
N GLN A 339 4.35 -15.46 5.91
CA GLN A 339 4.10 -14.02 6.19
C GLN A 339 5.39 -13.20 6.31
N LEU A 340 6.54 -13.86 6.41
CA LEU A 340 7.85 -13.22 6.40
C LEU A 340 8.19 -12.82 4.96
N GLY A 341 8.65 -11.59 4.74
CA GLY A 341 9.24 -11.18 3.47
C GLY A 341 10.75 -11.06 3.58
N LEU A 342 11.48 -11.58 2.59
CA LEU A 342 12.91 -11.38 2.42
C LEU A 342 13.14 -10.73 1.06
N ASP A 343 13.75 -9.57 1.05
CA ASP A 343 14.04 -8.78 -0.13
C ASP A 343 15.53 -8.46 -0.19
N ILE A 344 16.19 -8.92 -1.24
CA ILE A 344 17.61 -8.69 -1.46
C ILE A 344 17.74 -7.79 -2.67
N TRP A 345 18.53 -6.73 -2.55
CA TRP A 345 18.71 -5.78 -3.64
C TRP A 345 20.18 -5.49 -3.90
N ALA A 346 20.49 -5.22 -5.16
CA ALA A 346 21.78 -4.76 -5.61
C ALA A 346 21.56 -3.69 -6.68
N GLY A 347 22.44 -2.71 -6.72
CA GLY A 347 22.36 -1.64 -7.70
C GLY A 347 23.71 -1.01 -7.94
N ASN A 348 23.79 -0.32 -9.06
CA ASN A 348 24.91 0.55 -9.39
C ASN A 348 24.36 1.96 -9.57
N SER A 349 25.01 2.96 -8.99
CA SER A 349 24.69 4.36 -9.23
C SER A 349 25.97 5.17 -9.32
N ASN A 350 26.13 5.94 -10.41
CA ASN A 350 27.36 6.67 -10.74
C ASN A 350 28.65 5.83 -10.53
N ASP A 351 28.67 4.63 -11.13
CA ASP A 351 29.79 3.66 -11.07
C ASP A 351 30.08 3.03 -9.70
N GLU A 352 29.25 3.29 -8.70
CA GLU A 352 29.36 2.67 -7.40
C GLU A 352 28.33 1.55 -7.19
N TRP A 353 28.82 0.34 -6.92
CA TRP A 353 27.98 -0.78 -6.54
C TRP A 353 27.64 -0.74 -5.06
N ASN A 354 26.36 -0.91 -4.77
CA ASN A 354 25.85 -1.09 -3.42
C ASN A 354 24.77 -2.18 -3.42
N GLY A 355 24.51 -2.73 -2.24
CA GLY A 355 23.51 -3.77 -2.06
C GLY A 355 23.05 -3.85 -0.62
N GLY A 356 21.96 -4.55 -0.41
CA GLY A 356 21.37 -4.69 0.89
C GLY A 356 20.27 -5.72 0.95
N LEU A 357 19.69 -5.85 2.13
CA LEU A 357 18.58 -6.74 2.39
C LEU A 357 17.51 -6.01 3.21
N ARG A 358 16.26 -6.40 3.03
CA ARG A 358 15.10 -5.96 3.80
C ARG A 358 14.33 -7.17 4.27
N LEU A 359 14.12 -7.26 5.58
CA LEU A 359 13.27 -8.26 6.21
C LEU A 359 11.95 -7.61 6.61
N TYR A 360 10.84 -8.19 6.16
CA TYR A 360 9.49 -7.77 6.53
C TYR A 360 8.96 -8.72 7.60
N LEU A 361 9.09 -8.32 8.86
CA LEU A 361 8.69 -9.10 10.02
C LEU A 361 7.22 -8.83 10.37
N PRO A 362 6.36 -9.87 10.43
CA PRO A 362 4.95 -9.69 10.74
C PRO A 362 4.72 -9.40 12.24
N LEU A 363 4.20 -8.22 12.58
CA LEU A 363 3.98 -7.81 13.97
C LEU A 363 2.62 -8.30 14.51
N PRO A 364 2.56 -8.89 15.72
CA PRO A 364 1.29 -9.29 16.32
C PRO A 364 0.41 -8.06 16.65
N PRO A 365 -0.93 -8.21 16.68
CA PRO A 365 -1.70 -9.43 16.40
C PRO A 365 -1.92 -9.66 14.90
N SER A 366 -2.19 -10.91 14.50
CA SER A 366 -2.54 -11.25 13.10
C SER A 366 -3.95 -10.78 12.70
N ARG A 367 -4.82 -10.55 13.70
CA ARG A 367 -6.20 -10.09 13.55
C ARG A 367 -6.38 -8.85 14.43
N HIS A 368 -6.60 -7.71 13.79
CA HIS A 368 -6.82 -6.41 14.44
C HIS A 368 -8.23 -6.28 14.99
N SER A 369 -8.44 -5.41 15.97
CA SER A 369 -9.79 -5.03 16.44
C SER A 369 -10.66 -4.45 15.29
N PRO A 370 -12.00 -4.55 15.36
CA PRO A 370 -12.86 -4.06 14.29
C PRO A 370 -12.75 -2.54 14.26
N GLN A 371 -12.56 -1.97 13.08
CA GLN A 371 -12.37 -0.53 12.96
C GLN A 371 -13.73 0.17 13.01
N ARG A 372 -14.08 0.69 14.21
CA ARG A 372 -15.21 1.58 14.46
C ARG A 372 -14.83 3.02 14.07
N ARG A 373 -15.05 4.03 14.91
CA ARG A 373 -14.68 5.43 14.61
C ARG A 373 -13.18 5.69 14.74
N VAL A 374 -12.60 5.21 15.85
CA VAL A 374 -11.16 5.27 16.14
C VAL A 374 -10.69 3.87 16.50
N ARG A 375 -9.51 3.47 16.00
CA ARG A 375 -8.89 2.20 16.33
C ARG A 375 -7.40 2.40 16.57
N LEU A 376 -6.94 2.01 17.77
CA LEU A 376 -5.52 1.83 18.05
C LEU A 376 -5.09 0.43 17.56
N ARG A 377 -3.97 0.35 16.84
CA ARG A 377 -3.36 -0.91 16.41
C ARG A 377 -1.85 -0.77 16.26
N ILE A 378 -1.17 -1.91 16.20
CA ILE A 378 0.24 -1.98 15.79
C ILE A 378 0.30 -2.01 14.25
N ALA A 379 1.41 -1.54 13.69
CA ALA A 379 1.71 -1.69 12.27
C ALA A 379 1.62 -3.17 11.84
N ASP A 380 1.29 -3.41 10.57
CA ASP A 380 1.13 -4.77 10.06
C ASP A 380 2.49 -5.49 10.00
N TYR A 381 3.53 -4.78 9.58
CA TYR A 381 4.88 -5.32 9.46
C TYR A 381 5.89 -4.32 10.00
N PHE A 382 6.95 -4.85 10.58
CA PHE A 382 8.17 -4.14 10.86
C PHE A 382 9.17 -4.44 9.74
N THR A 383 9.90 -3.44 9.26
CA THR A 383 10.94 -3.63 8.26
C THR A 383 12.30 -3.40 8.88
N LEU A 384 13.14 -4.42 8.85
CA LEU A 384 14.56 -4.32 9.17
C LEU A 384 15.34 -4.23 7.85
N GLY A 385 16.00 -3.12 7.61
CA GLY A 385 16.84 -2.90 6.45
C GLY A 385 18.32 -2.95 6.84
N TYR A 386 19.13 -3.61 6.02
CA TYR A 386 20.58 -3.51 6.07
C TYR A 386 21.08 -3.10 4.68
N GLN A 387 22.05 -2.20 4.65
CA GLN A 387 22.71 -1.72 3.45
C GLN A 387 24.23 -1.81 3.65
N GLY A 388 24.94 -2.32 2.66
CA GLY A 388 26.38 -2.59 2.79
C GLY A 388 27.21 -1.33 2.90
N ARG A 389 26.84 -0.25 2.20
CA ARG A 389 27.51 1.06 2.31
C ARG A 389 26.57 2.09 2.89
N ARG A 390 27.03 2.79 3.94
CA ARG A 390 26.33 3.86 4.65
C ARG A 390 26.38 5.20 3.90
N GLU A 391 27.51 5.54 3.30
CA GLU A 391 27.84 6.91 2.85
C GLU A 391 27.64 7.19 1.38
N THR A 392 27.14 6.23 0.60
CA THR A 392 26.76 6.56 -0.77
C THR A 392 25.44 7.32 -0.70
N PHE A 393 25.51 8.65 -0.77
CA PHE A 393 24.41 9.50 -1.24
C PHE A 393 23.74 8.90 -2.50
N ASN A 394 24.48 8.04 -3.21
CA ASN A 394 24.04 7.27 -4.34
C ASN A 394 22.96 6.23 -3.99
N GLY A 395 21.77 6.37 -4.58
CA GLY A 395 20.68 5.40 -4.46
C GLY A 395 19.49 5.81 -3.57
N ALA A 396 19.53 7.00 -2.95
CA ALA A 396 18.45 7.46 -2.09
C ALA A 396 17.17 7.78 -2.90
N LYS A 397 16.08 7.06 -2.62
CA LYS A 397 14.76 7.29 -3.24
C LYS A 397 13.90 8.14 -2.32
N LEU A 398 13.06 9.01 -2.89
CA LEU A 398 11.99 9.63 -2.13
C LEU A 398 11.02 8.54 -1.65
N SER A 399 11.07 8.23 -0.36
CA SER A 399 10.22 7.22 0.24
C SER A 399 8.95 7.86 0.81
N ASN A 400 7.83 7.60 0.16
CA ASN A 400 6.55 7.67 0.84
C ASN A 400 6.44 6.45 1.75
N SER A 401 5.91 6.65 2.95
CA SER A 401 5.74 5.63 3.98
C SER A 401 4.95 4.45 3.43
N MET A 402 5.63 3.44 2.87
CA MET A 402 5.26 2.02 2.68
C MET A 402 3.87 1.66 2.12
N ILE A 403 3.00 2.61 1.80
CA ILE A 403 1.59 2.33 1.51
C ILE A 403 1.49 1.68 0.14
N MET A 404 2.22 2.15 -0.87
CA MET A 404 1.95 1.76 -2.26
C MET A 404 2.50 0.38 -2.63
N ASP A 405 3.81 0.19 -2.53
CA ASP A 405 4.45 -1.08 -2.93
C ASP A 405 3.92 -2.27 -2.12
N ASP A 406 3.66 -2.04 -0.83
CA ASP A 406 3.09 -3.05 0.04
C ASP A 406 1.68 -3.47 -0.40
N ILE A 407 0.81 -2.51 -0.78
CA ILE A 407 -0.53 -2.81 -1.27
C ILE A 407 -0.47 -3.70 -2.50
N PHE A 408 0.32 -3.32 -3.50
CA PHE A 408 0.31 -4.05 -4.76
C PHE A 408 0.98 -5.41 -4.67
N ILE A 409 2.07 -5.52 -3.91
CA ILE A 409 2.78 -6.78 -3.73
C ILE A 409 1.90 -7.75 -2.91
N ARG A 410 1.38 -7.33 -1.76
CA ARG A 410 0.58 -8.21 -0.89
C ARG A 410 -0.82 -8.48 -1.40
N SER A 411 -1.36 -7.60 -2.23
CA SER A 411 -2.66 -7.81 -2.89
C SER A 411 -2.50 -8.31 -4.32
N HIS A 412 -1.29 -8.70 -4.74
CA HIS A 412 -1.05 -9.13 -6.11
C HIS A 412 -1.90 -10.37 -6.45
N PRO A 413 -2.73 -10.34 -7.51
CA PRO A 413 -3.69 -11.42 -7.77
C PRO A 413 -3.05 -12.81 -7.91
N ARG A 414 -1.87 -12.90 -8.55
CA ARG A 414 -1.15 -14.17 -8.72
C ARG A 414 -0.46 -14.64 -7.44
N TYR A 415 -0.03 -13.73 -6.57
CA TYR A 415 0.48 -14.08 -5.25
C TYR A 415 -0.63 -14.67 -4.36
N LEU A 416 -1.81 -14.05 -4.38
CA LEU A 416 -3.00 -14.54 -3.67
C LEU A 416 -3.43 -15.93 -4.18
N SER A 417 -3.48 -16.12 -5.51
CA SER A 417 -3.91 -17.40 -6.10
C SER A 417 -2.89 -18.53 -5.89
N SER A 418 -1.60 -18.26 -6.01
CA SER A 418 -0.53 -19.26 -5.82
C SER A 418 -0.43 -19.74 -4.37
N THR A 419 -0.88 -18.93 -3.40
CA THR A 419 -0.89 -19.29 -1.98
C THR A 419 -2.17 -20.02 -1.57
N LEU A 420 -3.34 -19.61 -2.06
CA LEU A 420 -4.65 -20.21 -1.73
C LEU A 420 -5.02 -21.41 -2.62
N LYS A 421 -4.08 -22.33 -2.86
CA LYS A 421 -4.23 -23.47 -3.80
C LYS A 421 -5.57 -24.24 -3.71
N PRO A 422 -6.18 -24.48 -2.54
CA PRO A 422 -7.48 -25.19 -2.49
C PRO A 422 -8.60 -24.48 -3.26
N PHE A 423 -8.62 -23.14 -3.24
CA PHE A 423 -9.66 -22.31 -3.84
C PHE A 423 -9.39 -21.92 -5.30
N PHE A 424 -8.19 -22.17 -5.83
CA PHE A 424 -7.81 -21.73 -7.17
C PHE A 424 -7.63 -22.90 -8.14
N ALA A 425 -7.94 -22.65 -9.42
CA ALA A 425 -7.59 -23.56 -10.52
C ALA A 425 -6.07 -23.49 -10.79
N ARG A 426 -5.47 -24.63 -11.17
CA ARG A 426 -4.07 -24.67 -11.60
C ARG A 426 -3.92 -24.24 -13.04
#